data_AF-A0A1Y3MMV3-F1
#
_entry.id   AF-A0A1Y3MMV3-F1
#
_cell.length_a   1.000
_cell.length_b   1.000
_cell.length_c   1.000
_cell.angle_alpha   90.00
_cell.angle_beta   90.00
_cell.angle_gamma   90.00
#
_symmetry.space_group_name_H-M   'P 1'
#
loop_
_entity.id
_entity.type
_entity.pdbx_description
1 polymer ?
#
loop_
_entity_poly.entity_id
_entity_poly.type
_entity_poly.pdbx_seq_one_letter_code
_entity_poly.pdbx_strand_id
1 'polypeptide(L)'
;MKNIQDYTPQKYIDGKEYTMVEPHIYKTMEERSLEGISLRGCDKELQETIRNLTGWKKGTGREEDFYILDYNGVRYYKDEEGKEQIIYTEEPLQELYVTSIVYELEPEFEENAPSEAFISQYPLEDILEKFYVTCYDEYKEENENDKQHSYLEFASPDIEDIRGVRTIIGKHVYNVTDGKYVHLKIE
;
A
#
# COMPACT_ATOMS: atom_id res chain seq x y z
N MET A 1 -13.03 -13.64 -8.75
CA MET A 1 -13.45 -13.04 -7.48
C MET A 1 -14.94 -12.88 -7.55
N LYS A 2 -15.68 -13.69 -6.79
CA LYS A 2 -17.15 -13.59 -6.71
C LYS A 2 -17.62 -13.31 -5.29
N ASN A 3 -18.92 -13.06 -5.19
CA ASN A 3 -19.60 -12.83 -3.91
C ASN A 3 -18.91 -11.75 -3.08
N ILE A 4 -18.39 -10.71 -3.75
CA ILE A 4 -17.62 -9.64 -3.11
C ILE A 4 -18.53 -8.86 -2.17
N GLN A 5 -18.13 -8.77 -0.91
CA GLN A 5 -18.89 -8.14 0.17
C GLN A 5 -18.02 -7.15 0.94
N ASP A 6 -18.67 -6.20 1.62
CA ASP A 6 -18.00 -5.34 2.59
C ASP A 6 -17.43 -6.19 3.73
N TYR A 7 -16.17 -5.96 4.07
CA TYR A 7 -15.53 -6.49 5.27
C TYR A 7 -15.26 -5.34 6.23
N THR A 8 -15.57 -5.51 7.51
CA THR A 8 -15.27 -4.51 8.56
C THR A 8 -14.35 -5.15 9.59
N PRO A 9 -13.02 -5.02 9.44
CA PRO A 9 -12.05 -5.59 10.38
C PRO A 9 -12.16 -4.92 11.75
N GLN A 10 -11.74 -5.64 12.80
CA GLN A 10 -11.77 -5.12 14.18
C GLN A 10 -10.94 -3.84 14.34
N LYS A 11 -9.85 -3.67 13.57
CA LYS A 11 -9.01 -2.47 13.58
C LYS A 11 -9.76 -1.20 13.21
N TYR A 12 -10.81 -1.27 12.39
CA TYR A 12 -11.66 -0.12 12.10
C TYR A 12 -12.60 0.27 13.25
N ILE A 13 -12.91 -0.69 14.13
CA ILE A 13 -13.85 -0.51 15.25
C ILE A 13 -13.10 -0.01 16.48
N ASP A 14 -11.97 -0.64 16.79
CA ASP A 14 -11.20 -0.37 18.01
C ASP A 14 -10.02 0.58 17.79
N GLY A 15 -9.53 0.69 16.56
CA GLY A 15 -8.41 1.53 16.19
C GLY A 15 -8.76 3.01 16.25
N LYS A 16 -7.95 3.78 16.98
CA LYS A 16 -8.15 5.24 17.11
C LYS A 16 -7.62 6.00 15.89
N GLU A 17 -6.81 5.32 15.10
CA GLU A 17 -6.18 5.78 13.87
C GLU A 17 -7.14 5.75 12.67
N TYR A 18 -8.24 4.99 12.75
CA TYR A 18 -9.26 4.93 11.71
C TYR A 18 -10.45 5.81 12.07
N THR A 19 -10.88 6.64 11.11
CA THR A 19 -12.11 7.42 11.22
C THR A 19 -13.02 7.10 10.04
N MET A 20 -14.22 6.59 10.30
CA MET A 20 -15.21 6.37 9.23
C MET A 20 -15.66 7.71 8.66
N VAL A 21 -15.50 7.89 7.35
CA VAL A 21 -15.90 9.10 6.63
C VAL A 21 -17.17 8.89 5.81
N GLU A 22 -17.37 7.66 5.31
CA GLU A 22 -18.59 7.19 4.65
C GLU A 22 -18.83 5.73 5.05
N PRO A 23 -20.04 5.16 4.86
CA PRO A 23 -20.27 3.74 5.13
C PRO A 23 -19.22 2.86 4.47
N HIS A 24 -18.47 2.12 5.30
CA HIS A 24 -17.37 1.23 4.90
C HIS A 24 -16.18 1.91 4.20
N ILE A 25 -16.06 3.24 4.28
CA ILE A 25 -14.87 3.99 3.87
C ILE A 25 -14.30 4.69 5.11
N TYR A 26 -13.04 4.39 5.39
CA TYR A 26 -12.33 4.92 6.55
C TYR A 26 -11.16 5.78 6.07
N LYS A 27 -10.77 6.69 6.93
CA LYS A 27 -9.60 7.54 6.76
C LYS A 27 -8.58 7.19 7.83
N THR A 28 -7.32 7.05 7.43
CA THR A 28 -6.18 6.74 8.31
C THR A 28 -4.94 7.51 7.85
N MET A 29 -3.83 7.35 8.56
CA MET A 29 -2.51 7.78 8.10
C MET A 29 -1.70 6.58 7.67
N GLU A 30 -0.89 6.75 6.64
CA GLU A 30 0.11 5.79 6.22
C GLU A 30 1.00 5.38 7.41
N GLU A 31 1.34 4.10 7.48
CA GLU A 31 2.28 3.59 8.46
C GLU A 31 3.73 3.69 7.96
N ARG A 32 4.65 4.06 8.85
CA ARG A 32 6.08 4.04 8.50
C ARG A 32 6.51 2.61 8.26
N SER A 33 7.04 2.34 7.06
CA SER A 33 7.70 1.07 6.79
C SER A 33 8.87 0.84 7.75
N LEU A 34 8.93 -0.39 8.26
CA LEU A 34 10.02 -0.89 9.10
C LEU A 34 11.17 -1.46 8.27
N GLU A 35 10.95 -1.68 6.98
CA GLU A 35 11.92 -2.32 6.07
C GLU A 35 12.48 -1.36 5.03
N GLY A 36 11.75 -0.29 4.70
CA GLY A 36 12.14 0.70 3.69
C GLY A 36 11.93 2.15 4.13
N ILE A 37 12.51 3.08 3.38
CA ILE A 37 12.37 4.52 3.60
C ILE A 37 12.05 5.20 2.28
N SER A 38 10.91 5.89 2.23
CA SER A 38 10.58 6.80 1.12
C SER A 38 11.32 8.11 1.30
N LEU A 39 12.16 8.47 0.34
CA LEU A 39 13.06 9.63 0.42
C LEU A 39 12.74 10.67 -0.64
N ARG A 40 12.77 11.94 -0.25
CA ARG A 40 12.69 13.08 -1.14
C ARG A 40 13.95 13.92 -1.09
N GLY A 41 14.48 14.26 -2.26
CA GLY A 41 15.65 15.14 -2.38
C GLY A 41 15.36 16.55 -1.88
N CYS A 42 16.32 17.11 -1.13
CA CYS A 42 16.28 18.51 -0.68
C CYS A 42 16.48 19.47 -1.86
N ASP A 43 16.15 20.75 -1.69
CA ASP A 43 16.55 21.78 -2.66
C ASP A 43 18.07 22.00 -2.69
N LYS A 44 18.58 22.62 -3.76
CA LYS A 44 20.03 22.73 -4.01
C LYS A 44 20.78 23.49 -2.90
N GLU A 45 20.21 24.56 -2.38
CA GLU A 45 20.86 25.41 -1.38
C GLU A 45 20.96 24.68 -0.03
N LEU A 46 19.90 23.98 0.37
CA LEU A 46 19.88 23.15 1.56
C LEU A 46 20.84 21.96 1.42
N GLN A 47 20.87 21.31 0.24
CA GLN A 47 21.80 20.20 -0.01
C GLN A 47 23.26 20.63 0.21
N GLU A 48 23.69 21.77 -0.33
CA GLU A 48 25.05 22.28 -0.16
C GLU A 48 25.39 22.57 1.31
N THR A 49 24.43 23.15 2.04
CA THR A 49 24.60 23.43 3.47
C THR A 49 24.76 22.15 4.28
N ILE A 50 23.82 21.21 4.13
CA ILE A 50 23.75 19.99 4.93
C ILE A 50 24.89 19.02 4.58
N ARG A 51 25.27 18.91 3.30
CA ARG A 51 26.35 18.01 2.85
C ARG A 51 27.68 18.29 3.54
N ASN A 52 27.97 19.57 3.80
CA ASN A 52 29.23 20.02 4.39
C ASN A 52 29.24 19.96 5.93
N LEU A 53 28.12 19.61 6.56
CA LEU A 53 28.08 19.41 8.01
C LEU A 53 28.85 18.14 8.40
N THR A 54 29.49 18.20 9.57
CA THR A 54 30.14 17.05 10.19
C THR A 54 29.14 16.27 11.04
N GLY A 55 29.49 15.04 11.43
CA GLY A 55 28.66 14.25 12.34
C GLY A 55 27.73 13.24 11.68
N TRP A 56 27.84 13.04 10.36
CA TRP A 56 27.22 11.92 9.66
C TRP A 56 27.63 10.58 10.28
N LYS A 57 26.66 9.69 10.47
CA LYS A 57 26.88 8.35 11.01
C LYS A 57 26.21 7.33 10.10
N LYS A 58 26.77 6.13 9.99
CA LYS A 58 26.10 5.04 9.28
C LYS A 58 24.82 4.68 10.04
N GLY A 59 23.69 4.60 9.34
CA GLY A 59 22.42 4.18 9.91
C GLY A 59 22.42 2.70 10.27
N THR A 60 21.35 2.25 10.90
CA THR A 60 21.14 0.85 11.30
C THR A 60 19.68 0.46 11.09
N GLY A 61 19.39 -0.84 10.97
CA GLY A 61 18.02 -1.30 10.69
C GLY A 61 17.57 -0.78 9.33
N ARG A 62 16.36 -0.21 9.23
CA ARG A 62 15.85 0.36 7.97
C ARG A 62 16.71 1.48 7.35
N GLU A 63 17.61 2.08 8.13
CA GLU A 63 18.50 3.15 7.70
C GLU A 63 19.91 2.64 7.32
N GLU A 64 20.13 1.33 7.30
CA GLU A 64 21.47 0.74 7.17
C GLU A 64 22.18 1.08 5.86
N ASP A 65 21.45 1.38 4.78
CA ASP A 65 22.03 1.76 3.50
C ASP A 65 22.49 3.23 3.45
N PHE A 66 22.16 4.04 4.47
CA PHE A 66 22.38 5.48 4.46
C PHE A 66 23.37 5.95 5.52
N TYR A 67 24.03 7.07 5.25
CA TYR A 67 24.53 7.95 6.29
C TYR A 67 23.43 8.89 6.75
N ILE A 68 23.29 9.05 8.06
CA ILE A 68 22.28 9.89 8.70
C ILE A 68 22.90 11.08 9.41
N LEU A 69 22.18 12.21 9.40
CA LEU A 69 22.50 13.41 10.16
C LEU A 69 21.22 14.04 10.71
N ASP A 70 21.16 14.23 12.03
CA ASP A 70 20.11 15.02 12.68
C ASP A 70 20.57 16.48 12.81
N TYR A 71 19.87 17.40 12.15
CA TYR A 71 20.19 18.84 12.16
C TYR A 71 18.91 19.68 12.23
N ASN A 72 18.85 20.60 13.20
CA ASN A 72 17.68 21.47 13.46
C ASN A 72 16.34 20.71 13.57
N GLY A 73 16.36 19.51 14.17
CA GLY A 73 15.17 18.67 14.36
C GLY A 73 14.72 17.92 13.11
N VAL A 74 15.48 17.98 12.01
CA VAL A 74 15.24 17.23 10.79
C VAL A 74 16.32 16.16 10.64
N ARG A 75 15.89 14.97 10.23
CA ARG A 75 16.80 13.87 9.89
C ARG A 75 17.07 13.87 8.38
N TYR A 76 18.35 13.88 8.03
CA TYR A 76 18.83 13.86 6.65
C TYR A 76 19.54 12.57 6.33
N TYR A 77 19.45 12.16 5.07
CA TYR A 77 20.02 10.92 4.54
C TYR A 77 20.92 11.23 3.35
N LYS A 78 21.99 10.44 3.19
CA LYS A 78 22.77 10.38 1.95
C LYS A 78 23.37 8.99 1.76
N ASP A 79 23.59 8.64 0.52
CA ASP A 79 24.07 7.31 0.13
C ASP A 79 25.56 7.15 0.44
N GLU A 80 26.02 5.90 0.56
CA GLU A 80 27.43 5.57 0.87
C GLU A 80 28.39 5.95 -0.28
N GLU A 81 27.92 5.90 -1.52
CA GLU A 81 28.73 6.13 -2.72
C GLU A 81 28.02 7.02 -3.75
N GLY A 82 28.65 8.12 -4.15
CA GLY A 82 28.14 8.98 -5.23
C GLY A 82 28.95 10.27 -5.40
N LYS A 83 29.26 10.63 -6.66
CA LYS A 83 29.95 11.90 -7.02
C LYS A 83 29.07 13.14 -6.80
N GLU A 84 27.76 12.96 -6.74
CA GLU A 84 26.76 13.98 -6.46
C GLU A 84 25.94 13.51 -5.25
N GLN A 85 26.50 13.62 -4.04
CA GLN A 85 25.81 13.22 -2.79
C GLN A 85 24.52 14.04 -2.62
N ILE A 86 23.41 13.58 -3.16
CA ILE A 86 22.10 14.16 -2.96
C ILE A 86 21.75 13.98 -1.48
N ILE A 87 21.26 15.05 -0.86
CA ILE A 87 20.77 15.00 0.51
C ILE A 87 19.26 14.82 0.46
N TYR A 88 18.77 13.83 1.19
CA TYR A 88 17.36 13.49 1.27
C TYR A 88 16.79 13.74 2.65
N THR A 89 15.48 13.87 2.73
CA THR A 89 14.67 13.71 3.93
C THR A 89 13.63 12.64 3.68
N GLU A 90 13.14 11.98 4.73
CA GLU A 90 12.01 11.05 4.60
C GLU A 90 10.76 11.82 4.15
N GLU A 91 9.99 11.22 3.24
CA GLU A 91 8.71 11.78 2.85
C GLU A 91 7.76 11.81 4.06
N PRO A 92 6.95 12.87 4.21
CA PRO A 92 5.94 12.89 5.25
C PRO A 92 4.92 11.79 4.98
N LEU A 93 4.46 11.13 6.04
CA LEU A 93 3.35 10.19 5.96
C LEU A 93 2.14 10.87 5.32
N GLN A 94 1.52 10.18 4.37
CA GLN A 94 0.31 10.70 3.74
C GLN A 94 -0.96 10.19 4.43
N GLU A 95 -2.02 10.98 4.29
CA GLU A 95 -3.36 10.53 4.64
C GLU A 95 -3.89 9.58 3.58
N LEU A 96 -4.60 8.55 4.02
CA LEU A 96 -5.16 7.51 3.17
C LEU A 96 -6.65 7.33 3.44
N TYR A 97 -7.39 7.06 2.39
CA TYR A 97 -8.72 6.46 2.46
C TYR A 97 -8.59 4.96 2.22
N VAL A 98 -9.32 4.18 3.01
CA VAL A 98 -9.26 2.72 2.97
C VAL A 98 -10.65 2.10 2.98
N THR A 99 -10.78 0.94 2.34
CA THR A 99 -11.98 0.11 2.36
C THR A 99 -11.56 -1.36 2.32
N SER A 100 -12.31 -2.21 3.00
CA SER A 100 -11.99 -3.64 3.07
C SER A 100 -13.09 -4.48 2.48
N ILE A 101 -12.70 -5.55 1.80
CA ILE A 101 -13.60 -6.49 1.15
C ILE A 101 -13.27 -7.93 1.55
N VAL A 102 -14.27 -8.79 1.38
CA VAL A 102 -14.12 -10.23 1.40
C VAL A 102 -14.72 -10.80 0.13
N TYR A 103 -14.09 -11.81 -0.47
CA TYR A 103 -14.55 -12.44 -1.70
C TYR A 103 -14.23 -13.92 -1.73
N GLU A 104 -14.92 -14.70 -2.56
CA GLU A 104 -14.59 -16.09 -2.83
C GLU A 104 -13.64 -16.21 -4.04
N LEU A 105 -12.66 -17.10 -3.90
CA LEU A 105 -11.66 -17.41 -4.92
C LEU A 105 -12.23 -18.32 -6.03
N GLU A 106 -11.79 -18.09 -7.27
CA GLU A 106 -12.19 -18.87 -8.44
C GLU A 106 -10.98 -19.30 -9.28
N PRO A 107 -10.32 -20.43 -8.91
CA PRO A 107 -9.10 -20.89 -9.59
C PRO A 107 -9.25 -21.12 -11.10
N GLU A 108 -10.48 -21.34 -11.58
CA GLU A 108 -10.80 -21.40 -13.01
C GLU A 108 -10.51 -20.09 -13.77
N PHE A 109 -10.40 -18.96 -13.08
CA PHE A 109 -10.01 -17.63 -13.60
C PHE A 109 -8.57 -17.24 -13.24
N GLU A 110 -7.70 -18.22 -13.03
CA GLU A 110 -6.27 -18.04 -12.71
C GLU A 110 -6.00 -17.45 -11.32
N GLU A 111 -7.02 -17.41 -10.45
CA GLU A 111 -6.84 -17.15 -9.03
C GLU A 111 -6.09 -18.28 -8.32
N ASN A 112 -5.52 -17.98 -7.15
CA ASN A 112 -4.88 -18.97 -6.29
C ASN A 112 -5.87 -20.04 -5.83
N ALA A 113 -5.37 -21.22 -5.47
CA ALA A 113 -6.20 -22.23 -4.84
C ALA A 113 -6.68 -21.73 -3.45
N PRO A 114 -7.90 -22.08 -3.01
CA PRO A 114 -8.40 -21.65 -1.69
C PRO A 114 -7.56 -22.14 -0.49
N SER A 115 -6.67 -23.12 -0.71
CA SER A 115 -5.70 -23.56 0.30
C SER A 115 -4.56 -22.55 0.55
N GLU A 116 -4.31 -21.65 -0.39
CA GLU A 116 -3.21 -20.70 -0.38
C GLU A 116 -3.62 -19.42 0.36
N ALA A 117 -2.82 -19.01 1.34
CA ALA A 117 -3.14 -17.89 2.22
C ALA A 117 -2.73 -16.52 1.66
N PHE A 118 -1.93 -16.49 0.58
CA PHE A 118 -1.53 -15.24 -0.05
C PHE A 118 -2.59 -14.82 -1.07
N ILE A 119 -2.78 -13.52 -1.19
CA ILE A 119 -3.75 -12.93 -2.11
C ILE A 119 -3.33 -13.23 -3.56
N SER A 120 -4.32 -13.57 -4.39
CA SER A 120 -4.04 -13.83 -5.80
C SER A 120 -3.77 -12.55 -6.57
N GLN A 121 -2.78 -12.61 -7.45
CA GLN A 121 -2.41 -11.53 -8.36
C GLN A 121 -3.52 -11.26 -9.39
N TYR A 122 -4.22 -12.32 -9.84
CA TYR A 122 -5.32 -12.22 -10.78
C TYR A 122 -6.65 -12.34 -10.03
N PRO A 123 -7.66 -11.50 -10.29
CA PRO A 123 -7.64 -10.29 -11.10
C PRO A 123 -7.15 -9.03 -10.36
N LEU A 124 -6.51 -9.18 -9.19
CA LEU A 124 -6.18 -8.06 -8.31
C LEU A 124 -5.38 -6.96 -9.01
N GLU A 125 -4.29 -7.27 -9.71
CA GLU A 125 -3.44 -6.25 -10.34
C GLU A 125 -4.22 -5.33 -11.28
N ASP A 126 -5.10 -5.89 -12.10
CA ASP A 126 -5.93 -5.11 -13.00
C ASP A 126 -6.97 -4.26 -12.25
N ILE A 127 -7.45 -4.71 -11.08
CA ILE A 127 -8.31 -3.92 -10.19
C ILE A 127 -7.51 -2.73 -9.64
N LEU A 128 -6.30 -2.99 -9.12
CA LEU A 128 -5.41 -1.95 -8.58
C LEU A 128 -5.13 -0.87 -9.64
N GLU A 129 -4.75 -1.28 -10.86
CA GLU A 129 -4.49 -0.35 -11.96
C GLU A 129 -5.76 0.40 -12.41
N LYS A 130 -6.88 -0.30 -12.57
CA LYS A 130 -8.13 0.29 -13.07
C LYS A 130 -8.68 1.38 -12.15
N PHE A 131 -8.55 1.20 -10.85
CA PHE A 131 -9.13 2.08 -9.84
C PHE A 131 -8.10 2.94 -9.11
N TYR A 132 -6.82 2.89 -9.49
CA TYR A 132 -5.74 3.66 -8.88
C TYR A 132 -5.61 3.44 -7.36
N VAL A 133 -5.88 2.22 -6.91
CA VAL A 133 -5.77 1.82 -5.50
C VAL A 133 -4.57 0.89 -5.31
N THR A 134 -4.09 0.77 -4.07
CA THR A 134 -3.07 -0.22 -3.68
C THR A 134 -3.67 -1.27 -2.74
N CYS A 135 -3.07 -2.46 -2.72
CA CYS A 135 -3.27 -3.41 -1.64
C CYS A 135 -2.52 -2.91 -0.41
N TYR A 136 -3.26 -2.54 0.64
CA TYR A 136 -2.70 -1.94 1.85
C TYR A 136 -2.58 -2.93 3.01
N ASP A 137 -3.53 -3.86 3.13
CA ASP A 137 -3.49 -4.95 4.09
C ASP A 137 -4.07 -6.22 3.46
N GLU A 138 -3.34 -7.32 3.58
CA GLU A 138 -3.71 -8.64 3.09
C GLU A 138 -4.30 -9.51 4.19
N TYR A 139 -4.56 -9.00 5.40
CA TYR A 139 -5.24 -9.73 6.49
C TYR A 139 -4.73 -11.17 6.64
N LYS A 140 -3.41 -11.30 6.84
CA LYS A 140 -2.70 -12.58 6.74
C LYS A 140 -3.30 -13.65 7.65
N GLU A 141 -3.69 -13.28 8.87
CA GLU A 141 -4.28 -14.21 9.82
C GLU A 141 -5.66 -14.71 9.35
N GLU A 142 -6.51 -13.83 8.84
CA GLU A 142 -7.80 -14.22 8.27
C GLU A 142 -7.63 -15.14 7.06
N ASN A 143 -6.74 -14.81 6.13
CA ASN A 143 -6.47 -15.64 4.93
C ASN A 143 -5.73 -16.95 5.25
N GLU A 144 -4.99 -17.03 6.35
CA GLU A 144 -4.43 -18.28 6.84
C GLU A 144 -5.50 -19.22 7.41
N ASN A 145 -6.56 -18.68 8.00
CA ASN A 145 -7.58 -19.45 8.73
C ASN A 145 -8.86 -19.72 7.93
N ASP A 146 -9.21 -18.89 6.95
CA ASP A 146 -10.33 -19.09 6.04
C ASP A 146 -9.83 -19.64 4.70
N LYS A 147 -10.27 -20.85 4.35
CA LYS A 147 -9.89 -21.55 3.10
C LYS A 147 -10.95 -21.46 2.01
N GLN A 148 -11.89 -20.53 2.15
CA GLN A 148 -12.94 -20.29 1.18
C GLN A 148 -12.92 -18.86 0.69
N HIS A 149 -12.57 -17.92 1.56
CA HIS A 149 -12.57 -16.50 1.26
C HIS A 149 -11.17 -15.89 1.29
N SER A 150 -11.04 -14.76 0.59
CA SER A 150 -9.91 -13.87 0.70
C SER A 150 -10.35 -12.50 1.19
N TYR A 151 -9.56 -11.94 2.11
CA TYR A 151 -9.79 -10.65 2.75
C TYR A 151 -8.72 -9.67 2.28
N LEU A 152 -9.12 -8.47 1.89
CA LEU A 152 -8.21 -7.46 1.33
C LEU A 152 -8.63 -6.04 1.71
N GLU A 153 -7.66 -5.19 2.00
CA GLU A 153 -7.84 -3.75 2.18
C GLU A 153 -7.23 -2.99 1.01
N PHE A 154 -8.05 -2.13 0.40
CA PHE A 154 -7.58 -1.16 -0.59
C PHE A 154 -7.27 0.17 0.08
N ALA A 155 -6.23 0.87 -0.40
CA ALA A 155 -5.94 2.24 -0.03
C ALA A 155 -5.74 3.16 -1.25
N SER A 156 -6.07 4.44 -1.09
CA SER A 156 -5.67 5.52 -1.99
C SER A 156 -5.64 6.85 -1.21
N PRO A 157 -4.74 7.79 -1.55
CA PRO A 157 -4.84 9.17 -1.05
C PRO A 157 -6.08 9.92 -1.58
N ASP A 158 -6.73 9.43 -2.64
CA ASP A 158 -7.97 10.00 -3.20
C ASP A 158 -9.19 9.13 -2.82
N ILE A 159 -10.19 9.76 -2.21
CA ILE A 159 -11.44 9.08 -1.84
C ILE A 159 -12.24 8.66 -3.07
N GLU A 160 -12.11 9.34 -4.21
CA GLU A 160 -12.84 8.97 -5.43
C GLU A 160 -12.37 7.62 -5.99
N ASP A 161 -11.08 7.30 -5.83
CA ASP A 161 -10.52 5.98 -6.18
C ASP A 161 -11.14 4.88 -5.30
N ILE A 162 -11.28 5.14 -3.99
CA ILE A 162 -11.94 4.22 -3.06
C ILE A 162 -13.42 4.04 -3.39
N ARG A 163 -14.14 5.12 -3.72
CA ARG A 163 -15.52 5.02 -4.20
C ARG A 163 -15.60 4.25 -5.51
N GLY A 164 -14.62 4.42 -6.40
CA GLY A 164 -14.46 3.70 -7.65
C GLY A 164 -14.32 2.20 -7.45
N VAL A 165 -13.34 1.75 -6.65
CA VAL A 165 -13.12 0.32 -6.40
C VAL A 165 -14.32 -0.32 -5.72
N ARG A 166 -15.02 0.38 -4.82
CA ARG A 166 -16.25 -0.12 -4.18
C ARG A 166 -17.39 -0.40 -5.16
N THR A 167 -17.32 0.04 -6.41
CA THR A 167 -18.30 -0.34 -7.44
C THR A 167 -18.24 -1.82 -7.84
N ILE A 168 -17.23 -2.58 -7.37
CA ILE A 168 -17.13 -4.03 -7.55
C ILE A 168 -17.93 -4.84 -6.51
N ILE A 169 -18.38 -4.21 -5.42
CA ILE A 169 -19.16 -4.92 -4.38
C ILE A 169 -20.42 -5.51 -5.01
N GLY A 170 -20.68 -6.79 -4.70
CA GLY A 170 -21.81 -7.56 -5.24
C GLY A 170 -21.66 -8.00 -6.69
N LYS A 171 -20.49 -7.77 -7.31
CA LYS A 171 -20.20 -8.16 -8.70
C LYS A 171 -19.28 -9.37 -8.77
N HIS A 172 -19.23 -9.96 -9.95
CA HIS A 172 -18.23 -10.95 -10.32
C HIS A 172 -17.11 -10.25 -11.10
N VAL A 173 -15.87 -10.40 -10.62
CA VAL A 173 -14.68 -9.77 -11.20
C VAL A 173 -13.65 -10.82 -11.55
N TYR A 174 -13.21 -10.83 -12.80
CA TYR A 174 -12.31 -11.85 -13.33
C TYR A 174 -11.60 -11.38 -14.60
N ASN A 175 -10.49 -12.03 -14.94
CA ASN A 175 -9.79 -11.78 -16.19
C ASN A 175 -10.29 -12.69 -17.31
N VAL A 176 -10.35 -12.12 -18.52
CA VAL A 176 -10.64 -12.85 -19.75
C VAL A 176 -9.55 -12.60 -20.77
N THR A 177 -8.99 -13.69 -21.27
CA THR A 177 -8.02 -13.66 -22.37
C THR A 177 -8.75 -13.54 -23.72
N ASP A 178 -8.50 -12.45 -24.44
CA ASP A 178 -8.91 -12.24 -25.83
C ASP A 178 -7.68 -12.15 -26.74
N GLY A 179 -7.30 -13.29 -27.30
CA GLY A 179 -6.11 -13.42 -28.14
C GLY A 179 -4.81 -13.19 -27.35
N LYS A 180 -4.21 -12.00 -27.50
CA LYS A 180 -2.98 -11.61 -26.81
C LYS A 180 -3.22 -10.62 -25.67
N TYR A 181 -4.46 -10.24 -25.44
CA TYR A 181 -4.84 -9.26 -24.45
C TYR A 181 -5.57 -9.94 -23.30
N VAL A 182 -5.31 -9.46 -22.10
CA VAL A 182 -6.08 -9.80 -20.91
C VAL A 182 -6.98 -8.60 -20.61
N HIS A 183 -8.25 -8.87 -20.33
CA HIS A 183 -9.23 -7.86 -20.00
C HIS A 183 -9.86 -8.15 -18.65
N LEU A 184 -9.94 -7.14 -17.80
CA LEU A 184 -10.75 -7.19 -16.58
C LEU A 184 -12.24 -7.10 -16.92
N LYS A 185 -13.02 -8.09 -16.48
CA LYS A 185 -14.49 -8.09 -16.52
C LYS A 185 -15.03 -7.81 -15.13
N ILE A 186 -16.10 -7.01 -15.08
CA ILE A 186 -16.81 -6.62 -13.86
C ILE A 186 -18.30 -6.69 -14.21
N GLU A 187 -18.99 -7.71 -13.72
CA GLU A 187 -20.38 -8.04 -14.08
C GLU A 187 -21.32 -8.11 -12.88
#